data_AF-A0A172UBG7-F1
#
_entry.id   AF-A0A172UBG7-F1
#
_cell.length_a   1.000
_cell.length_b   1.000
_cell.length_c   1.000
_cell.angle_alpha   90.00
_cell.angle_beta   90.00
_cell.angle_gamma   90.00
#
_symmetry.space_group_name_H-M   'P 1'
#
loop_
_entity.id
_entity.type
_entity.pdbx_description
1 polymer ?
#
loop_
_entity_poly.entity_id
_entity_poly.type
_entity_poly.pdbx_seq_one_letter_code
_entity_poly.pdbx_strand_id
1 'polypeptide(L)'
;MQALLSRREAIAQDLQRERNRLEKAQATDTPALIHQSLLDSITFLETQLAKLQIDIDDHIDQHPELKADRTLLISIPGVGPQVSNHLLAVMHNHHFQSAEQLAAYLGLVPVERQSGSSIQGRPRLSKAGPARIRAILYMATVVGVQYNPHLKALYLRLQARGKTKMSALGGAMRKLVHLCFGVLKTREPYRVDYAFQS
;
A
#
# COMPACT_ATOMS: atom_id res chain seq x y z
N MET A 1 -15.20 -4.28 7.21
CA MET A 1 -14.05 -3.48 6.74
C MET A 1 -13.77 -3.51 5.21
N GLN A 2 -13.59 -4.67 4.56
CA GLN A 2 -13.13 -4.73 3.15
C GLN A 2 -14.04 -3.97 2.16
N ALA A 3 -15.36 -4.09 2.30
CA ALA A 3 -16.32 -3.38 1.44
C ALA A 3 -16.20 -1.84 1.56
N LEU A 4 -15.98 -1.32 2.78
CA LEU A 4 -15.76 0.11 3.03
C LEU A 4 -14.48 0.60 2.34
N LEU A 5 -13.39 -0.18 2.46
CA LEU A 5 -12.14 0.13 1.77
C LEU A 5 -12.35 0.13 0.25
N SER A 6 -12.94 -0.91 -0.33
CA SER A 6 -13.22 -0.97 -1.77
C SER A 6 -14.09 0.20 -2.24
N ARG A 7 -15.10 0.61 -1.46
CA ARG A 7 -15.93 1.77 -1.81
C ARG A 7 -15.14 3.08 -1.73
N ARG A 8 -14.37 3.28 -0.66
CA ARG A 8 -13.50 4.46 -0.48
C ARG A 8 -12.51 4.58 -1.64
N GLU A 9 -11.96 3.47 -2.11
CA GLU A 9 -11.07 3.43 -3.26
C GLU A 9 -11.75 3.84 -4.56
N ALA A 10 -12.98 3.35 -4.82
CA ALA A 10 -13.75 3.72 -5.99
C ALA A 10 -14.02 5.22 -6.02
N ILE A 11 -14.48 5.79 -4.89
CA ILE A 11 -14.70 7.24 -4.75
C ILE A 11 -13.41 8.04 -4.96
N ALA A 12 -12.27 7.58 -4.42
CA ALA A 12 -10.99 8.24 -4.66
C ALA A 12 -10.59 8.26 -6.14
N GLN A 13 -10.90 7.19 -6.88
CA GLN A 13 -10.65 7.12 -8.33
C GLN A 13 -11.60 8.03 -9.12
N ASP A 14 -12.88 8.09 -8.74
CA ASP A 14 -13.85 9.02 -9.32
C ASP A 14 -13.40 10.48 -9.07
N LEU A 15 -12.99 10.81 -7.85
CA LEU A 15 -12.49 12.14 -7.49
C LEU A 15 -11.27 12.55 -8.33
N GLN A 16 -10.31 11.64 -8.51
CA GLN A 16 -9.15 11.91 -9.37
C GLN A 16 -9.58 12.13 -10.82
N ARG A 17 -10.57 11.38 -11.32
CA ARG A 17 -11.10 11.58 -12.68
C ARG A 17 -11.74 12.96 -12.83
N GLU A 18 -12.54 13.42 -11.87
CA GLU A 18 -13.13 14.75 -11.93
C GLU A 18 -12.10 15.87 -11.81
N ARG A 19 -11.07 15.72 -10.95
CA ARG A 19 -9.96 16.69 -10.86
C ARG A 19 -9.20 16.81 -12.18
N ASN A 20 -8.91 15.69 -12.83
CA ASN A 20 -8.25 15.71 -14.15
C ASN A 20 -9.14 16.38 -15.22
N ARG A 21 -10.47 16.20 -15.15
CA ARG A 21 -11.41 16.88 -16.04
C ARG A 21 -11.47 18.38 -15.79
N LEU A 22 -11.45 18.80 -14.52
CA LEU A 22 -11.41 20.21 -14.14
C LEU A 22 -10.13 20.89 -14.63
N GLU A 23 -8.96 20.25 -14.44
CA GLU A 23 -7.68 20.75 -14.96
C GLU A 23 -7.73 20.95 -16.48
N LYS A 24 -8.30 19.97 -17.22
CA LYS A 24 -8.49 20.10 -18.67
C LYS A 24 -9.46 21.22 -19.04
N ALA A 25 -10.57 21.35 -18.33
CA ALA A 25 -11.55 22.41 -18.55
C ALA A 25 -10.92 23.79 -18.33
N GLN A 26 -10.08 23.96 -17.31
CA GLN A 26 -9.33 25.19 -17.03
C GLN A 26 -8.30 25.55 -18.11
N ALA A 27 -7.80 24.55 -18.85
CA ALA A 27 -6.85 24.75 -19.94
C ALA A 27 -7.52 25.00 -21.30
N THR A 28 -8.85 25.03 -21.38
CA THR A 28 -9.61 25.16 -22.63
C THR A 28 -10.72 26.19 -22.50
N ASP A 29 -11.31 26.63 -23.61
CA ASP A 29 -12.45 27.55 -23.61
C ASP A 29 -13.75 26.79 -23.25
N THR A 30 -13.83 26.31 -22.01
CA THR A 30 -14.96 25.55 -21.49
C THR A 30 -15.94 26.50 -20.78
N PRO A 31 -17.26 26.41 -21.03
CA PRO A 31 -18.25 27.28 -20.39
C PRO A 31 -18.24 27.19 -18.85
N ALA A 32 -18.39 28.33 -18.16
CA ALA A 32 -18.35 28.41 -16.70
C ALA A 32 -19.32 27.44 -15.98
N LEU A 33 -20.49 27.16 -16.58
CA LEU A 33 -21.44 26.18 -16.03
C LEU A 33 -20.85 24.77 -15.89
N ILE A 34 -19.96 24.37 -16.81
CA ILE A 34 -19.30 23.07 -16.77
C ILE A 34 -18.24 23.05 -15.66
N HIS A 35 -17.51 24.15 -15.47
CA HIS A 35 -16.57 24.29 -14.34
C HIS A 35 -17.30 24.13 -13.01
N GLN A 36 -18.45 24.81 -12.85
CA GLN A 36 -19.24 24.71 -11.63
C GLN A 36 -19.74 23.28 -11.39
N SER A 37 -20.26 22.61 -12.42
CA SER A 37 -20.71 21.22 -12.32
C SER A 37 -19.57 20.26 -11.90
N LEU A 38 -18.35 20.47 -12.40
CA LEU A 38 -17.17 19.69 -11.99
C LEU A 38 -16.78 19.98 -10.54
N LEU A 39 -16.80 21.24 -10.11
CA LEU A 39 -16.51 21.64 -8.72
C LEU A 39 -17.54 21.06 -7.73
N ASP A 40 -18.82 21.07 -8.09
CA ASP A 40 -19.88 20.49 -7.27
C ASP A 40 -19.67 18.97 -7.11
N SER A 41 -19.31 18.30 -8.22
CA SER A 41 -18.99 16.87 -8.22
C SER A 41 -17.76 16.54 -7.36
N ILE A 42 -16.70 17.34 -7.47
CA ILE A 42 -15.50 17.21 -6.63
C ILE A 42 -15.86 17.37 -5.15
N THR A 43 -16.61 18.42 -4.80
CA THR A 43 -17.03 18.70 -3.41
C THR A 43 -17.84 17.55 -2.83
N PHE A 44 -18.79 17.01 -3.62
CA PHE A 44 -19.57 15.84 -3.23
C PHE A 44 -18.67 14.62 -2.98
N LEU A 45 -17.77 14.30 -3.91
CA LEU A 45 -16.87 13.15 -3.80
C LEU A 45 -15.90 13.28 -2.62
N GLU A 46 -15.39 14.48 -2.34
CA GLU A 46 -14.56 14.76 -1.17
C GLU A 46 -15.32 14.51 0.14
N THR A 47 -16.57 14.98 0.22
CA THR A 47 -17.44 14.76 1.37
C THR A 47 -17.71 13.27 1.59
N GLN A 48 -18.02 12.51 0.52
CA GLN A 48 -18.19 11.07 0.60
C GLN A 48 -16.91 10.36 1.03
N LEU A 49 -15.75 10.82 0.56
CA LEU A 49 -14.47 10.24 0.92
C LEU A 49 -14.13 10.44 2.39
N ALA A 50 -14.42 11.63 2.92
CA ALA A 50 -14.25 11.94 4.34
C ALA A 50 -15.19 11.11 5.22
N LYS A 51 -16.46 10.98 4.83
CA LYS A 51 -17.43 10.12 5.53
C LYS A 51 -16.99 8.66 5.58
N LEU A 52 -16.57 8.10 4.44
CA LEU A 52 -16.07 6.71 4.39
C LEU A 52 -14.81 6.52 5.22
N GLN A 53 -13.96 7.54 5.33
CA GLN A 53 -12.79 7.49 6.22
C GLN A 53 -13.22 7.39 7.68
N ILE A 54 -14.18 8.20 8.11
CA ILE A 54 -14.78 8.13 9.46
C ILE A 54 -15.40 6.75 9.69
N ASP A 55 -16.22 6.24 8.77
CA ASP A 55 -16.85 4.92 8.90
C ASP A 55 -15.81 3.78 9.04
N ILE A 56 -14.66 3.89 8.37
CA ILE A 56 -13.55 2.93 8.50
C ILE A 56 -12.88 3.06 9.87
N ASP A 57 -12.60 4.28 10.31
CA ASP A 57 -11.95 4.53 11.60
C ASP A 57 -12.84 4.10 12.78
N ASP A 58 -14.14 4.44 12.74
CA ASP A 58 -15.14 4.02 13.72
C ASP A 58 -15.27 2.48 13.77
N HIS A 59 -15.29 1.83 12.60
CA HIS A 59 -15.33 0.37 12.54
C HIS A 59 -14.09 -0.25 13.20
N ILE A 60 -12.90 0.31 12.99
CA ILE A 60 -11.68 -0.18 13.65
C ILE A 60 -11.75 0.08 15.16
N ASP A 61 -12.21 1.24 15.58
CA ASP A 61 -12.28 1.63 16.99
C ASP A 61 -13.27 0.80 17.81
N GLN A 62 -14.33 0.30 17.17
CA GLN A 62 -15.29 -0.62 17.79
C GLN A 62 -14.74 -2.05 17.97
N HIS A 63 -13.59 -2.39 17.39
CA HIS A 63 -12.99 -3.72 17.46
C HIS A 63 -11.60 -3.65 18.10
N PRO A 64 -11.46 -3.94 19.41
CA PRO A 64 -10.21 -3.77 20.14
C PRO A 64 -9.00 -4.48 19.52
N GLU A 65 -9.19 -5.67 18.96
CA GLU A 65 -8.12 -6.41 18.26
C GLU A 65 -7.66 -5.70 16.99
N LEU A 66 -8.58 -5.21 16.15
CA LEU A 66 -8.24 -4.44 14.95
C LEU A 66 -7.51 -3.15 15.30
N LYS A 67 -7.94 -2.48 16.38
CA LYS A 67 -7.30 -1.26 16.88
C LYS A 67 -5.87 -1.52 17.38
N ALA A 68 -5.67 -2.60 18.14
CA ALA A 68 -4.35 -3.02 18.59
C ALA A 68 -3.43 -3.37 17.41
N ASP A 69 -3.92 -4.15 16.45
CA ASP A 69 -3.19 -4.53 15.25
C ASP A 69 -2.81 -3.29 14.41
N ARG A 70 -3.74 -2.34 14.24
CA ARG A 70 -3.47 -1.07 13.55
C ARG A 70 -2.35 -0.30 14.22
N THR A 71 -2.36 -0.23 15.55
CA THR A 71 -1.35 0.47 16.34
C THR A 71 0.04 -0.16 16.14
N LEU A 72 0.11 -1.50 16.16
CA LEU A 72 1.34 -2.25 15.88
C LEU A 72 1.84 -1.98 14.46
N LEU A 73 0.96 -1.99 13.46
CA LEU A 73 1.34 -1.71 12.06
C LEU A 73 1.88 -0.28 11.88
N ILE A 74 1.19 0.71 12.45
CA ILE A 74 1.57 2.14 12.34
C ILE A 74 2.90 2.43 13.04
N SER A 75 3.32 1.61 14.01
CA SER A 75 4.64 1.74 14.64
C SER A 75 5.81 1.59 13.66
N ILE A 76 5.61 0.97 12.48
CA ILE A 76 6.64 0.80 11.46
C ILE A 76 6.78 2.08 10.63
N PRO A 77 7.96 2.74 10.62
CA PRO A 77 8.18 3.91 9.77
C PRO A 77 7.92 3.59 8.30
N GLY A 78 7.06 4.39 7.65
CA GLY A 78 6.57 4.18 6.29
C GLY A 78 5.21 3.49 6.19
N VAL A 79 4.65 2.97 7.30
CA VAL A 79 3.29 2.42 7.37
C VAL A 79 2.36 3.45 8.00
N GLY A 80 1.44 3.98 7.19
CA GLY A 80 0.37 4.87 7.65
C GLY A 80 -1.02 4.23 7.60
N PRO A 81 -2.09 4.98 7.93
CA PRO A 81 -3.46 4.48 8.01
C PRO A 81 -3.94 3.68 6.79
N GLN A 82 -3.63 4.14 5.58
CA GLN A 82 -4.04 3.43 4.36
C GLN A 82 -3.39 2.04 4.29
N VAL A 83 -2.07 1.98 4.49
CA VAL A 83 -1.32 0.73 4.43
C VAL A 83 -1.78 -0.23 5.52
N SER A 84 -1.94 0.28 6.75
CA SER A 84 -2.42 -0.53 7.88
C SER A 84 -3.81 -1.07 7.62
N ASN A 85 -4.77 -0.24 7.20
CA ASN A 85 -6.17 -0.66 7.02
C ASN A 85 -6.29 -1.73 5.93
N HIS A 86 -5.54 -1.60 4.83
CA HIS A 86 -5.52 -2.62 3.78
C HIS A 86 -4.86 -3.93 4.23
N LEU A 87 -3.78 -3.86 4.99
CA LEU A 87 -3.15 -5.07 5.54
C LEU A 87 -4.05 -5.77 6.56
N LEU A 88 -4.71 -5.02 7.44
CA LEU A 88 -5.70 -5.59 8.37
C LEU A 88 -6.81 -6.30 7.61
N ALA A 89 -7.35 -5.68 6.56
CA ALA A 89 -8.41 -6.30 5.76
C ALA A 89 -7.97 -7.62 5.13
N VAL A 90 -6.71 -7.71 4.67
CA VAL A 90 -6.16 -8.94 4.10
C VAL A 90 -5.91 -9.99 5.18
N MET A 91 -5.24 -9.61 6.27
CA MET A 91 -4.78 -10.55 7.30
C MET A 91 -5.89 -11.04 8.23
N HIS A 92 -7.00 -10.32 8.34
CA HIS A 92 -8.19 -10.79 9.06
C HIS A 92 -9.13 -11.64 8.19
N ASN A 93 -9.11 -11.45 6.86
CA ASN A 93 -9.92 -12.27 5.95
C ASN A 93 -9.20 -13.55 5.47
N HIS A 94 -7.88 -13.62 5.65
CA HIS A 94 -7.07 -14.74 5.21
C HIS A 94 -6.07 -15.13 6.30
N HIS A 95 -5.96 -16.42 6.57
CA HIS A 95 -4.97 -16.94 7.49
C HIS A 95 -3.62 -17.17 6.81
N PHE A 96 -2.55 -16.63 7.37
CA PHE A 96 -1.18 -16.80 6.88
C PHE A 96 -0.30 -17.35 7.99
N GLN A 97 0.42 -18.43 7.70
CA GLN A 97 1.34 -19.06 8.67
C GLN A 97 2.72 -18.41 8.68
N SER A 98 3.07 -17.71 7.60
CA SER A 98 4.36 -17.02 7.47
C SER A 98 4.27 -15.71 6.68
N ALA A 99 5.28 -14.86 6.88
CA ALA A 99 5.44 -13.63 6.13
C ALA A 99 5.63 -13.88 4.63
N GLU A 100 6.24 -15.00 4.26
CA GLU A 100 6.43 -15.42 2.86
C GLU A 100 5.10 -15.73 2.19
N GLN A 101 4.18 -16.41 2.90
CA GLN A 101 2.83 -16.68 2.38
C GLN A 101 2.06 -15.38 2.14
N LEU A 102 2.11 -14.44 3.10
CA LEU A 102 1.50 -13.12 2.93
C LEU A 102 2.13 -12.36 1.75
N ALA A 103 3.45 -12.33 1.65
CA ALA A 103 4.16 -11.68 0.54
C ALA A 103 3.82 -12.31 -0.82
N ALA A 104 3.67 -13.63 -0.89
CA ALA A 104 3.25 -14.35 -2.09
C ALA A 104 1.81 -14.01 -2.48
N TYR A 105 0.88 -14.02 -1.52
CA TYR A 105 -0.51 -13.62 -1.74
C TYR A 105 -0.62 -12.18 -2.26
N LEU A 106 0.21 -11.27 -1.75
CA LEU A 106 0.27 -9.87 -2.20
C LEU A 106 1.01 -9.68 -3.54
N GLY A 107 1.55 -10.75 -4.14
CA GLY A 107 2.27 -10.69 -5.41
C GLY A 107 3.67 -10.08 -5.32
N LEU A 108 4.31 -10.14 -4.14
CA LEU A 108 5.64 -9.55 -3.88
C LEU A 108 6.80 -10.54 -4.06
N VAL A 109 6.51 -11.70 -4.62
CA VAL A 109 7.51 -12.72 -4.95
C VAL A 109 7.88 -12.58 -6.44
N PRO A 110 9.17 -12.63 -6.81
CA PRO A 110 9.60 -12.64 -8.20
C PRO A 110 9.06 -13.86 -8.94
N VAL A 111 8.58 -13.67 -10.16
CA VAL A 111 8.22 -14.74 -11.09
C VAL A 111 9.23 -14.71 -12.24
N GLU A 112 9.89 -15.84 -12.46
CA GLU A 112 10.76 -16.04 -13.61
C GLU A 112 9.92 -16.19 -14.87
N ARG A 113 10.35 -15.56 -15.97
CA ARG A 113 9.69 -15.69 -17.26
C ARG A 113 10.56 -16.54 -18.17
N GLN A 114 10.24 -17.83 -18.25
CA GLN A 114 10.76 -18.71 -19.30
C GLN A 114 9.77 -18.68 -20.46
N SER A 115 10.03 -17.86 -21.49
CA SER A 115 9.39 -18.09 -22.78
C SER A 115 10.21 -19.16 -23.52
N GLY A 116 9.53 -20.18 -24.05
CA GLY A 116 10.13 -21.23 -24.88
C GLY A 116 10.71 -20.65 -26.17
N SER A 117 11.91 -20.09 -26.06
CA SER A 117 12.87 -19.69 -27.10
C SER A 117 13.82 -18.67 -26.44
N SER A 118 14.89 -19.19 -25.85
CA SER A 118 16.19 -18.55 -25.60
C SER A 118 16.30 -17.12 -25.00
N ILE A 119 15.26 -16.56 -24.37
CA ILE A 119 15.37 -15.29 -23.65
C ILE A 119 14.86 -15.47 -22.21
N GLN A 120 15.78 -15.58 -21.25
CA GLN A 120 15.47 -15.39 -19.84
C GLN A 120 15.15 -13.90 -19.61
N GLY A 121 13.86 -13.56 -19.62
CA GLY A 121 13.42 -12.20 -19.31
C GLY A 121 13.76 -11.82 -17.88
N ARG A 122 14.05 -10.53 -17.63
CA ARG A 122 14.28 -10.03 -16.26
C ARG A 122 13.11 -10.42 -15.34
N PRO A 123 13.36 -11.00 -14.15
CA PRO A 123 12.30 -11.37 -13.21
C PRO A 123 11.39 -10.18 -12.91
N ARG A 124 10.08 -10.41 -12.89
CA ARG A 124 9.07 -9.39 -12.55
C ARG A 124 8.33 -9.81 -11.29
N LEU A 125 7.78 -8.86 -10.55
CA LEU A 125 6.86 -9.18 -9.46
C LEU A 125 5.65 -9.92 -10.01
N SER A 126 5.16 -10.91 -9.26
CA SER A 126 3.93 -11.61 -9.58
C SER A 126 2.77 -10.62 -9.76
N LYS A 127 1.95 -10.85 -10.78
CA LYS A 127 0.68 -10.14 -10.93
C LYS A 127 -0.44 -10.73 -10.06
N ALA A 128 -0.20 -11.88 -9.43
CA ALA A 128 -1.14 -12.50 -8.49
C ALA A 128 -1.43 -11.58 -7.31
N GLY A 129 -2.66 -11.64 -6.80
CA GLY A 129 -3.10 -10.82 -5.67
C GLY A 129 -3.52 -9.39 -6.04
N PRO A 130 -3.95 -8.60 -5.03
CA PRO A 130 -4.58 -7.30 -5.25
C PRO A 130 -3.59 -6.26 -5.79
N ALA A 131 -3.75 -5.85 -7.06
CA ALA A 131 -2.88 -4.86 -7.71
C ALA A 131 -2.78 -3.54 -6.93
N ARG A 132 -3.86 -3.15 -6.27
CA ARG A 132 -3.91 -1.92 -5.51
C ARG A 132 -3.09 -1.98 -4.23
N ILE A 133 -3.13 -3.09 -3.49
CA ILE A 133 -2.30 -3.25 -2.29
C ILE A 133 -0.82 -3.17 -2.66
N ARG A 134 -0.41 -3.73 -3.81
CA ARG A 134 0.96 -3.53 -4.33
C ARG A 134 1.29 -2.06 -4.57
N ALA A 135 0.38 -1.28 -5.16
CA ALA A 135 0.58 0.15 -5.38
C ALA A 135 0.71 0.92 -4.05
N ILE A 136 -0.13 0.60 -3.07
CA ILE A 136 -0.08 1.21 -1.73
C ILE A 136 1.23 0.85 -1.02
N LEU A 137 1.64 -0.42 -1.07
CA LEU A 137 2.92 -0.88 -0.51
C LEU A 137 4.11 -0.27 -1.23
N TYR A 138 4.01 -0.03 -2.54
CA TYR A 138 5.05 0.66 -3.29
C TYR A 138 5.24 2.08 -2.76
N MET A 139 4.16 2.86 -2.62
CA MET A 139 4.23 4.21 -2.07
C MET A 139 4.74 4.23 -0.62
N ALA A 140 4.25 3.29 0.21
CA ALA A 140 4.73 3.09 1.58
C ALA A 140 6.23 2.80 1.63
N THR A 141 6.73 1.99 0.70
CA THR A 141 8.14 1.62 0.61
C THR A 141 9.00 2.78 0.09
N VAL A 142 8.51 3.58 -0.85
CA VAL A 142 9.22 4.79 -1.33
C VAL A 142 9.51 5.75 -0.18
N VAL A 143 8.54 5.95 0.71
CA VAL A 143 8.74 6.72 1.95
C VAL A 143 9.61 5.93 2.93
N GLY A 144 9.31 4.65 3.11
CA GLY A 144 9.99 3.76 4.05
C GLY A 144 11.50 3.64 3.80
N VAL A 145 11.99 3.62 2.56
CA VAL A 145 13.44 3.57 2.30
C VAL A 145 14.18 4.85 2.71
N GLN A 146 13.47 5.96 2.97
CA GLN A 146 14.06 7.19 3.47
C GLN A 146 14.16 7.16 5.01
N TYR A 147 13.11 6.70 5.69
CA TYR A 147 12.94 6.85 7.14
C TYR A 147 13.07 5.55 7.95
N ASN A 148 12.95 4.38 7.32
CA ASN A 148 13.06 3.07 7.99
C ASN A 148 14.45 2.47 7.74
N PRO A 149 15.32 2.37 8.78
CA PRO A 149 16.69 1.89 8.61
C PRO A 149 16.79 0.48 8.02
N HIS A 150 15.88 -0.43 8.37
CA HIS A 150 15.89 -1.80 7.83
C HIS A 150 15.53 -1.83 6.34
N LEU A 151 14.56 -1.01 5.89
CA LEU A 151 14.23 -0.90 4.47
C LEU A 151 15.35 -0.22 3.68
N LYS A 152 15.90 0.87 4.23
CA LYS A 152 17.01 1.61 3.63
C LYS A 152 18.24 0.73 3.45
N ALA A 153 18.62 -0.02 4.48
CA ALA A 153 19.77 -0.93 4.44
C ALA A 153 19.60 -2.00 3.34
N LEU A 154 18.42 -2.63 3.24
CA LEU A 154 18.15 -3.61 2.19
C LEU A 154 18.19 -2.97 0.79
N TYR A 155 17.53 -1.81 0.63
CA TYR A 155 17.47 -1.09 -0.64
C TYR A 155 18.86 -0.70 -1.16
N LEU A 156 19.70 -0.12 -0.30
CA LEU A 156 21.07 0.25 -0.64
C LEU A 156 21.93 -0.98 -0.95
N ARG A 157 21.82 -2.05 -0.15
CA ARG A 157 22.55 -3.30 -0.39
C ARG A 157 22.18 -3.93 -1.73
N LEU A 158 20.91 -3.91 -2.12
CA LEU A 158 20.48 -4.46 -3.42
C LEU A 158 21.01 -3.60 -4.58
N GLN A 159 20.99 -2.28 -4.45
CA GLN A 159 21.58 -1.39 -5.46
C GLN A 159 23.09 -1.58 -5.60
N ALA A 160 23.82 -1.73 -4.49
CA ALA A 160 25.26 -2.02 -4.50
C ALA A 160 25.59 -3.35 -5.20
N ARG A 161 24.64 -4.30 -5.24
CA ARG A 161 24.73 -5.56 -5.99
C ARG A 161 24.28 -5.43 -7.46
N GLY A 162 24.14 -4.22 -7.97
CA GLY A 162 23.75 -3.95 -9.36
C GLY A 162 22.26 -4.13 -9.68
N LYS A 163 21.38 -4.27 -8.67
CA LYS A 163 19.93 -4.30 -8.93
C LYS A 163 19.43 -2.91 -9.30
N THR A 164 18.50 -2.84 -10.24
CA THR A 164 17.84 -1.59 -10.61
C THR A 164 17.05 -1.02 -9.42
N LYS A 165 16.84 0.30 -9.38
CA LYS A 165 16.03 0.96 -8.34
C LYS A 165 14.68 0.29 -8.14
N MET A 166 13.99 -0.05 -9.23
CA MET A 166 12.70 -0.75 -9.21
C MET A 166 12.79 -2.16 -8.61
N SER A 167 13.82 -2.94 -8.98
CA SER A 167 14.02 -4.28 -8.39
C SER A 167 14.38 -4.20 -6.91
N ALA A 168 15.21 -3.22 -6.51
CA ALA A 168 15.56 -2.98 -5.12
C ALA A 168 14.34 -2.54 -4.29
N LEU A 169 13.47 -1.67 -4.84
CA LEU A 169 12.19 -1.30 -4.23
C LEU A 169 11.28 -2.52 -4.07
N GLY A 170 11.18 -3.40 -5.06
CA GLY A 170 10.41 -4.64 -4.93
C GLY A 170 10.90 -5.53 -3.77
N GLY A 171 12.22 -5.63 -3.57
CA GLY A 171 12.81 -6.31 -2.42
C GLY A 171 12.46 -5.62 -1.09
N ALA A 172 12.50 -4.28 -1.06
CA ALA A 172 12.12 -3.50 0.12
C ALA A 172 10.62 -3.61 0.45
N MET A 173 9.73 -3.65 -0.56
CA MET A 173 8.30 -3.89 -0.36
C MET A 173 8.04 -5.23 0.31
N ARG A 174 8.74 -6.29 -0.14
CA ARG A 174 8.67 -7.60 0.53
C ARG A 174 9.14 -7.50 1.98
N LYS A 175 10.26 -6.82 2.25
CA LYS A 175 10.75 -6.63 3.62
C LYS A 175 9.74 -5.85 4.49
N LEU A 176 9.07 -4.84 3.95
CA LEU A 176 8.02 -4.10 4.65
C LEU A 176 6.88 -5.04 5.08
N VAL A 177 6.40 -5.90 4.18
CA VAL A 177 5.39 -6.91 4.52
C VAL A 177 5.86 -7.88 5.60
N HIS A 178 7.13 -8.29 5.57
CA HIS A 178 7.69 -9.12 6.64
C HIS A 178 7.73 -8.40 7.99
N LEU A 179 8.02 -7.09 8.02
CA LEU A 179 7.95 -6.29 9.25
C LEU A 179 6.51 -6.22 9.77
N CYS A 180 5.54 -5.95 8.89
CA CYS A 180 4.12 -5.93 9.24
C CYS A 180 3.64 -7.26 9.81
N PHE A 181 4.01 -8.38 9.18
CA PHE A 181 3.68 -9.71 9.69
C PHE A 181 4.36 -9.97 11.05
N GLY A 182 5.62 -9.53 11.20
CA GLY A 182 6.40 -9.67 12.43
C GLY A 182 5.73 -9.01 13.63
N VAL A 183 5.42 -7.71 13.55
CA VAL A 183 4.82 -6.96 14.68
C VAL A 183 3.46 -7.53 15.10
N LEU A 184 2.67 -8.03 14.15
CA LEU A 184 1.39 -8.67 14.44
C LEU A 184 1.55 -10.06 15.07
N LYS A 185 2.56 -10.82 14.64
CA LYS A 185 2.84 -12.14 15.19
C LYS A 185 3.44 -12.07 16.60
N THR A 186 4.37 -11.15 16.84
CA THR A 186 5.03 -10.99 18.15
C THR A 186 4.20 -10.19 19.14
N ARG A 187 3.19 -9.44 18.66
CA ARG A 187 2.42 -8.47 19.47
C ARG A 187 3.30 -7.37 20.06
N GLU A 188 4.43 -7.08 19.42
CA GLU A 188 5.38 -6.05 19.83
C GLU A 188 5.48 -4.97 18.77
N PRO A 189 5.54 -3.68 19.17
CA PRO A 189 5.74 -2.60 18.21
C PRO A 189 7.10 -2.73 17.53
N TYR A 190 7.21 -2.14 16.34
CA TYR A 190 8.46 -2.05 15.61
C TYR A 190 9.56 -1.40 16.45
N ARG A 191 10.71 -2.07 16.49
CA ARG A 191 11.92 -1.60 17.17
C ARG A 191 13.05 -1.56 16.16
N VAL A 192 13.75 -0.43 16.08
CA VAL A 192 14.83 -0.22 15.11
C VAL A 192 16.08 -1.05 15.45
N ASP A 193 16.22 -1.41 16.72
CA ASP A 193 17.35 -2.12 17.33
C ASP A 193 17.13 -3.63 17.43
N TYR A 194 15.98 -4.15 16.99
CA TYR A 194 15.64 -5.57 17.08
C TYR A 194 16.67 -6.50 16.40
N ALA A 195 17.43 -6.00 15.42
CA ALA A 195 18.47 -6.75 14.72
C ALA A 195 19.80 -6.89 15.52
N PHE A 196 19.93 -6.29 16.70
CA PHE A 196 21.13 -6.35 17.55
C PHE A 196 20.98 -7.25 18.78
N GLN A 197 19.85 -7.92 18.96
CA GLN A 197 19.53 -8.73 20.16
C GLN A 197 19.57 -10.25 19.92
N SER A 198 20.28 -10.71 18.90
CA SER A 198 20.45 -12.15 18.60
C SER A 198 21.89 -12.50 18.27
#